data_AF-A0A7V1HW72-F1
#
_entry.id   AF-A0A7V1HW72-F1
#
_cell.length_a   1.000
_cell.length_b   1.000
_cell.length_c   1.000
_cell.angle_alpha   90.00
_cell.angle_beta   90.00
_cell.angle_gamma   90.00
#
_symmetry.space_group_name_H-M   'P 1'
#
loop_
_entity.id
_entity.type
_entity.pdbx_description
1 polymer ?
#
loop_
_entity_poly.entity_id
_entity_poly.type
_entity_poly.pdbx_seq_one_letter_code
_entity_poly.pdbx_strand_id
1 'polypeptide(L)'
;FLAFLMLIYSIILGIYTGILLSAFNAHPLWNNPILGPLFLTSGVSTGSAFVMWLSNNKKERLLMSAIDMSLIAIELFFIVHMFMGMEAGAEVYKQAADLFLGGEFTAVFWGVFVGLGLILPFTLEALELRGFHIPIVVPALLILVGGLIFRIIMVQAGQMSEYPMFP
;
A
#
# COMPACT_ATOMS: atom_id res chain seq x y z
N PHE A 1 13.31 12.60 24.02
CA PHE A 1 14.46 12.62 23.07
C PHE A 1 14.53 11.34 22.25
N LEU A 2 14.74 10.16 22.85
CA LEU A 2 14.89 8.89 22.11
C LEU A 2 13.70 8.53 21.20
N ALA A 3 12.46 8.68 21.70
CA ALA A 3 11.26 8.40 20.92
C ALA A 3 11.14 9.26 19.64
N PHE A 4 11.56 10.52 19.71
CA PHE A 4 11.56 11.42 18.56
C PHE A 4 12.58 10.99 17.50
N LEU A 5 13.77 10.56 17.94
CA LEU A 5 14.76 9.98 17.02
C LEU A 5 14.24 8.71 16.35
N MET A 6 13.64 7.80 17.12
CA MET A 6 13.06 6.56 16.57
C MET A 6 11.96 6.83 15.56
N LEU A 7 11.10 7.82 15.80
CA LEU A 7 10.08 8.24 14.86
C LEU A 7 10.71 8.67 13.52
N ILE A 8 11.72 9.54 13.56
CA ILE A 8 12.42 10.01 12.35
C ILE A 8 13.07 8.85 11.62
N TYR A 9 13.81 7.99 12.31
CA TYR A 9 14.47 6.84 11.68
C TYR A 9 13.47 5.84 11.09
N SER A 10 12.31 5.65 11.72
CA SER A 10 11.26 4.77 11.21
C SER A 10 10.63 5.30 9.93
N ILE A 11 10.41 6.62 9.85
CA ILE A 11 9.92 7.27 8.62
C ILE A 11 10.93 7.11 7.49
N ILE A 12 12.22 7.39 7.76
CA ILE A 12 13.31 7.23 6.79
C ILE A 12 13.39 5.77 6.31
N LEU A 13 13.33 4.81 7.24
CA LEU A 13 13.38 3.39 6.91
C LEU A 13 12.17 2.95 6.06
N GLY A 14 10.96 3.40 6.45
CA GLY A 14 9.73 3.03 5.75
C GLY A 14 9.66 3.60 4.33
N ILE A 15 10.11 4.84 4.14
CA ILE A 15 10.08 5.51 2.82
C ILE A 15 11.22 5.02 1.90
N TYR A 16 12.33 4.53 2.47
CA TYR A 16 13.55 4.18 1.74
C TYR A 16 13.31 3.25 0.55
N THR A 17 12.50 2.19 0.75
CA THR A 17 12.20 1.24 -0.33
C THR A 17 11.49 1.91 -1.50
N GLY A 18 10.51 2.77 -1.23
CA GLY A 18 9.80 3.51 -2.26
C GLY A 18 10.68 4.52 -2.99
N ILE A 19 11.59 5.18 -2.27
CA ILE A 19 12.57 6.11 -2.88
C ILE A 19 13.55 5.36 -3.78
N LEU A 20 14.06 4.21 -3.35
CA LEU A 20 14.95 3.38 -4.17
C LEU A 20 14.28 2.95 -5.45
N LEU A 21 13.03 2.47 -5.38
CA LEU A 21 12.24 2.15 -6.57
C LEU A 21 12.10 3.40 -7.46
N SER A 22 11.75 4.55 -6.88
CA SER A 22 11.61 5.82 -7.61
C SER A 22 12.84 6.28 -8.38
N ALA A 23 14.03 5.85 -7.96
CA ALA A 23 15.28 6.22 -8.60
C ALA A 23 15.57 5.47 -9.91
N PHE A 24 14.83 4.40 -10.23
CA PHE A 24 15.01 3.64 -11.47
C PHE A 24 14.28 4.28 -12.65
N ASN A 25 14.92 5.27 -13.28
CA ASN A 25 14.38 6.02 -14.43
C ASN A 25 14.01 5.15 -15.64
N ALA A 26 14.65 3.98 -15.80
CA ALA A 26 14.40 3.07 -16.92
C ALA A 26 13.03 2.37 -16.85
N HIS A 27 12.34 2.44 -15.72
CA HIS A 27 11.06 1.78 -15.51
C HIS A 27 9.96 2.78 -15.16
N PRO A 28 9.02 3.11 -16.08
CA PRO A 28 8.01 4.16 -15.85
C PRO A 28 7.12 3.95 -14.62
N LEU A 29 6.76 2.70 -14.28
CA LEU A 29 6.00 2.43 -13.07
C LEU A 29 6.77 2.83 -11.81
N TRP A 30 8.06 2.48 -11.79
CA TRP A 30 8.92 2.78 -10.66
C TRP A 30 9.28 4.25 -10.60
N ASN A 31 9.46 4.95 -11.73
CA ASN A 31 9.78 6.36 -11.78
C ASN A 31 8.61 7.28 -11.38
N ASN A 32 8.08 7.10 -10.16
CA ASN A 32 6.98 7.86 -9.62
C ASN A 32 7.29 8.29 -8.17
N PRO A 33 7.30 9.60 -7.86
CA PRO A 33 7.60 10.09 -6.51
C PRO A 33 6.56 9.68 -5.46
N ILE A 34 5.36 9.27 -5.88
CA ILE A 34 4.29 8.81 -4.97
C ILE A 34 4.67 7.48 -4.30
N LEU A 35 5.57 6.68 -4.88
CA LEU A 35 5.97 5.39 -4.32
C LEU A 35 6.58 5.51 -2.92
N GLY A 36 7.34 6.57 -2.62
CA GLY A 36 7.87 6.80 -1.29
C GLY A 36 6.76 6.82 -0.23
N PRO A 37 5.88 7.83 -0.26
CA PRO A 37 4.73 7.93 0.64
C PRO A 37 3.83 6.68 0.63
N LEU A 38 3.59 6.08 -0.53
CA LEU A 38 2.74 4.90 -0.67
C LEU A 38 3.31 3.68 0.09
N PHE A 39 4.61 3.39 -0.07
CA PHE A 39 5.27 2.31 0.67
C PHE A 39 5.36 2.58 2.17
N LEU A 40 5.54 3.84 2.56
CA LEU A 40 5.53 4.22 3.97
C LEU A 40 4.14 3.98 4.58
N THR A 41 3.07 4.49 3.97
CA THR A 41 1.70 4.31 4.47
C THR A 41 1.32 2.84 4.55
N SER A 42 1.58 2.06 3.50
CA SER A 42 1.34 0.61 3.47
C SER A 42 2.18 -0.12 4.54
N GLY A 43 3.42 0.33 4.75
CA GLY A 43 4.30 -0.16 5.81
C GLY A 43 3.75 0.06 7.21
N VAL A 44 3.26 1.27 7.49
CA VAL A 44 2.64 1.59 8.79
C VAL A 44 1.33 0.81 8.96
N SER A 45 0.51 0.66 7.92
CA SER A 45 -0.74 -0.12 7.97
C SER A 45 -0.47 -1.59 8.33
N THR A 46 0.44 -2.25 7.60
CA THR A 46 0.85 -3.62 7.92
C THR A 46 1.46 -3.77 9.33
N GLY A 47 2.18 -2.76 9.81
CA GLY A 47 2.67 -2.71 11.20
C GLY A 47 1.54 -2.59 12.23
N SER A 48 0.57 -1.70 11.99
CA SER A 48 -0.63 -1.53 12.82
C SER A 48 -1.43 -2.83 12.89
N ALA A 49 -1.64 -3.50 11.76
CA ALA A 49 -2.31 -4.79 11.68
C ALA A 49 -1.60 -5.88 12.49
N PHE A 50 -0.26 -5.90 12.46
CA PHE A 50 0.54 -6.83 13.24
C PHE A 50 0.39 -6.57 14.75
N VAL A 51 0.46 -5.31 15.18
CA VAL A 51 0.24 -4.94 16.60
C VAL A 51 -1.19 -5.28 17.04
N MET A 52 -2.18 -5.00 16.19
CA MET A 52 -3.58 -5.32 16.45
C MET A 52 -3.79 -6.82 16.68
N TRP A 53 -3.14 -7.67 15.87
CA TRP A 53 -3.21 -9.13 16.02
C TRP A 53 -2.59 -9.61 17.34
N LEU A 54 -1.44 -9.06 17.74
CA LEU A 54 -0.72 -9.47 18.94
C LEU A 54 -1.24 -8.85 20.25
N SER A 55 -1.86 -7.67 20.17
CA SER A 55 -2.34 -6.97 21.36
C SER A 55 -3.40 -7.82 22.07
N ASN A 56 -3.35 -7.85 23.40
CA ASN A 56 -4.40 -8.45 24.23
C ASN A 56 -5.37 -7.40 24.81
N ASN A 57 -5.13 -6.11 24.52
CA ASN A 57 -5.89 -5.01 25.07
C ASN A 57 -6.90 -4.49 24.04
N LYS A 58 -8.19 -4.58 24.35
CA LYS A 58 -9.27 -4.11 23.47
C LYS A 58 -9.12 -2.62 23.08
N LYS A 59 -8.67 -1.75 23.99
CA LYS A 59 -8.49 -0.32 23.69
C LYS A 59 -7.37 -0.09 22.68
N GLU A 60 -6.27 -0.82 22.81
CA GLU A 60 -5.15 -0.74 21.88
C GLU A 60 -5.53 -1.27 20.51
N ARG A 61 -6.26 -2.41 20.45
CA ARG A 61 -6.82 -2.96 19.22
C ARG A 61 -7.67 -1.94 18.47
N LEU A 62 -8.66 -1.34 19.14
CA LEU A 62 -9.54 -0.34 18.52
C LEU A 62 -8.78 0.92 18.09
N LEU A 63 -7.75 1.32 18.84
CA LEU A 63 -6.87 2.43 18.44
C LEU A 63 -6.09 2.08 17.17
N MET A 64 -5.50 0.88 17.10
CA MET A 64 -4.76 0.42 15.92
C MET A 64 -5.69 0.31 14.69
N SER A 65 -6.91 -0.22 14.85
CA SER A 65 -7.91 -0.26 13.77
C SER A 65 -8.28 1.15 13.29
N ALA A 66 -8.51 2.11 14.20
CA ALA A 66 -8.83 3.49 13.79
C ALA A 66 -7.67 4.18 13.04
N ILE A 67 -6.42 3.90 13.46
CA ILE A 67 -5.21 4.37 12.75
C ILE A 67 -5.12 3.70 11.38
N ASP A 68 -5.30 2.38 11.31
CA ASP A 68 -5.21 1.60 10.08
C ASP A 68 -6.24 2.04 9.05
N MET A 69 -7.51 2.20 9.45
CA MET A 69 -8.55 2.79 8.58
C MET A 69 -8.13 4.14 7.98
N SER A 70 -7.46 4.98 8.76
CA SER A 70 -6.96 6.27 8.26
C SER A 70 -5.82 6.08 7.26
N LEU A 71 -4.93 5.12 7.51
CA LEU A 71 -3.84 4.76 6.60
C LEU A 71 -4.36 4.15 5.30
N ILE A 72 -5.33 3.24 5.34
CA ILE A 72 -5.99 2.67 4.15
C ILE A 72 -6.59 3.78 3.29
N ALA A 73 -7.29 4.75 3.90
CA ALA A 73 -7.84 5.88 3.16
C ALA A 73 -6.74 6.72 2.47
N ILE A 74 -5.62 6.95 3.14
CA ILE A 74 -4.45 7.65 2.58
C ILE A 74 -3.78 6.81 1.48
N GLU A 75 -3.70 5.49 1.65
CA GLU A 75 -3.11 4.57 0.67
C GLU A 75 -3.94 4.54 -0.61
N LEU A 76 -5.27 4.43 -0.49
CA LEU A 76 -6.20 4.54 -1.63
C LEU A 76 -6.09 5.89 -2.33
N PHE A 77 -5.95 6.98 -1.56
CA PHE A 77 -5.71 8.31 -2.12
C PHE A 77 -4.43 8.33 -2.96
N PHE A 78 -3.32 7.78 -2.46
CA PHE A 78 -2.05 7.71 -3.20
C PHE A 78 -2.14 6.79 -4.42
N ILE A 79 -2.82 5.64 -4.33
CA ILE A 79 -3.05 4.74 -5.46
C ILE A 79 -3.79 5.47 -6.59
N VAL A 80 -4.87 6.17 -6.26
CA VAL A 80 -5.64 6.94 -7.26
C VAL A 80 -4.78 8.03 -7.88
N HIS A 81 -4.02 8.78 -7.08
CA HIS A 81 -3.14 9.84 -7.59
C HIS A 81 -1.98 9.29 -8.44
N MET A 82 -1.48 8.11 -8.12
CA MET A 82 -0.45 7.43 -8.90
C MET A 82 -0.96 7.16 -10.31
N PHE A 83 -2.13 6.52 -10.45
CA PHE A 83 -2.71 6.23 -11.76
C PHE A 83 -3.14 7.50 -12.51
N MET A 84 -3.72 8.49 -11.83
CA MET A 84 -4.04 9.78 -12.45
C MET A 84 -2.78 10.47 -13.01
N GLY A 85 -1.67 10.43 -12.27
CA GLY A 85 -0.39 10.99 -12.70
C GLY A 85 0.20 10.25 -13.90
N MET A 86 0.09 8.92 -13.92
CA MET A 86 0.56 8.09 -15.04
C MET A 86 -0.28 8.33 -16.31
N GLU A 87 -1.61 8.40 -16.18
CA GLU A 87 -2.53 8.66 -17.28
C GLU A 87 -2.41 10.08 -17.87
N ALA A 88 -2.02 11.05 -17.05
CA ALA A 88 -1.70 12.40 -17.51
C ALA A 88 -0.30 12.52 -18.15
N GLY A 89 0.52 11.48 -18.02
CA GLY A 89 1.91 11.45 -18.47
C GLY A 89 2.10 11.09 -19.94
N ALA A 90 3.37 10.84 -20.30
CA ALA A 90 3.75 10.33 -21.60
C ALA A 90 3.25 8.89 -21.82
N GLU A 91 3.22 8.45 -23.08
CA GLU A 91 2.66 7.14 -23.47
C GLU A 91 3.26 5.95 -22.71
N VAL A 92 4.56 6.01 -22.39
CA VAL A 92 5.25 4.99 -21.59
C VAL A 92 4.68 4.82 -20.18
N TYR A 93 4.15 5.89 -19.57
CA TYR A 93 3.51 5.83 -18.26
C TYR A 93 2.09 5.25 -18.37
N LYS A 94 1.37 5.55 -19.45
CA LYS A 94 0.05 4.95 -19.73
C LYS A 94 0.16 3.45 -19.95
N GLN A 95 1.13 3.01 -20.76
CA GLN A 95 1.41 1.59 -20.96
C GLN A 95 1.77 0.87 -19.64
N ALA A 96 2.49 1.55 -18.74
CA ALA A 96 2.76 1.03 -17.41
C ALA A 96 1.50 0.98 -16.52
N ALA A 97 0.58 1.94 -16.66
CA ALA A 97 -0.71 1.94 -15.96
C ALA A 97 -1.64 0.83 -16.48
N ASP A 98 -1.60 0.55 -17.79
CA ASP A 98 -2.40 -0.48 -18.45
C ASP A 98 -2.14 -1.88 -17.87
N LEU A 99 -0.94 -2.16 -17.34
CA LEU A 99 -0.65 -3.39 -16.60
C LEU A 99 -1.66 -3.64 -15.44
N PHE A 100 -2.23 -2.57 -14.88
CA PHE A 100 -3.19 -2.59 -13.78
C PHE A 100 -4.62 -2.18 -14.17
N LEU A 101 -4.82 -1.51 -15.32
CA LEU A 101 -6.12 -1.00 -15.78
C LEU A 101 -6.78 -1.85 -16.88
N GLY A 102 -6.18 -3.00 -17.20
CA GLY A 102 -6.68 -3.95 -18.21
C GLY A 102 -5.71 -5.08 -18.53
N GLY A 103 -4.47 -5.01 -18.08
CA GLY A 103 -3.41 -5.99 -18.27
C GLY A 103 -3.31 -7.04 -17.17
N GLU A 104 -2.16 -7.70 -17.14
CA GLU A 104 -1.88 -8.93 -16.37
C GLU A 104 -2.14 -8.81 -14.86
N PHE A 105 -1.84 -7.66 -14.25
CA PHE A 105 -1.96 -7.48 -12.80
C PHE A 105 -3.33 -6.94 -12.37
N THR A 106 -4.21 -6.57 -13.29
CA THR A 106 -5.51 -5.95 -13.01
C THR A 106 -6.34 -6.73 -11.99
N ALA A 107 -6.51 -8.04 -12.21
CA ALA A 107 -7.34 -8.89 -11.35
C ALA A 107 -6.75 -9.01 -9.93
N VAL A 108 -5.43 -9.19 -9.83
CA VAL A 108 -4.74 -9.32 -8.54
C VAL A 108 -4.71 -7.99 -7.80
N PHE A 109 -4.41 -6.89 -8.48
CA PHE A 109 -4.33 -5.56 -7.90
C PHE A 109 -5.70 -5.10 -7.37
N TRP A 110 -6.74 -5.10 -8.21
CA TRP A 110 -8.04 -4.58 -7.80
C TRP A 110 -8.85 -5.57 -6.97
N GLY A 111 -8.83 -6.86 -7.34
CA GLY A 111 -9.60 -7.88 -6.64
C GLY A 111 -8.99 -8.27 -5.30
N VAL A 112 -7.70 -8.59 -5.30
CA VAL A 112 -7.02 -9.11 -4.12
C VAL A 112 -6.45 -7.99 -3.26
N PHE A 113 -5.62 -7.12 -3.82
CA PHE A 113 -5.01 -6.06 -3.01
C PHE A 113 -6.02 -4.98 -2.60
N VAL A 114 -6.66 -4.29 -3.55
CA VAL A 114 -7.62 -3.21 -3.23
C VAL A 114 -8.89 -3.78 -2.60
N GLY A 115 -9.47 -4.82 -3.18
CA GLY A 115 -10.71 -5.43 -2.68
C GLY A 115 -10.52 -6.12 -1.33
N LEU A 116 -9.72 -7.19 -1.29
CA LEU A 116 -9.56 -8.01 -0.08
C LEU A 116 -8.54 -7.44 0.90
N GLY A 117 -7.52 -6.73 0.44
CA GLY A 117 -6.44 -6.20 1.29
C GLY A 117 -6.70 -4.81 1.86
N LEU A 118 -7.61 -4.02 1.28
CA LEU A 118 -7.91 -2.65 1.73
C LEU A 118 -9.40 -2.44 2.03
N ILE A 119 -10.29 -2.60 1.03
CA ILE A 119 -11.72 -2.29 1.18
C ILE A 119 -12.37 -3.20 2.22
N LEU A 120 -12.15 -4.52 2.14
CA LEU A 120 -12.73 -5.47 3.07
C LEU A 120 -12.26 -5.21 4.52
N PRO A 121 -10.96 -5.10 4.83
CA PRO A 121 -10.48 -4.74 6.17
C PRO A 121 -11.06 -3.43 6.68
N PHE A 122 -11.07 -2.37 5.85
CA PHE A 122 -11.65 -1.09 6.21
C PHE A 122 -13.12 -1.24 6.64
N THR A 123 -13.92 -2.02 5.90
CA THR A 123 -15.31 -2.27 6.29
C THR A 123 -15.44 -3.09 7.57
N LEU A 124 -14.59 -4.10 7.78
CA LEU A 124 -14.59 -4.93 8.98
C LEU A 124 -14.21 -4.11 10.22
N GLU A 125 -13.17 -3.29 10.14
CA GLU A 125 -12.74 -2.40 11.21
C GLU A 125 -13.78 -1.33 11.51
N ALA A 126 -14.43 -0.75 10.49
CA ALA A 126 -15.53 0.19 10.67
C ALA A 126 -16.72 -0.44 11.41
N LEU A 127 -17.03 -1.70 11.12
CA LEU A 127 -18.07 -2.46 11.83
C LEU A 127 -17.66 -2.75 13.27
N GLU A 128 -16.40 -3.11 13.51
CA GLU A 128 -15.89 -3.32 14.88
C GLU A 128 -16.01 -2.05 15.73
N LEU A 129 -15.65 -0.88 15.18
CA LEU A 129 -15.82 0.42 15.85
C LEU A 129 -17.28 0.78 16.13
N ARG A 130 -18.22 0.25 15.34
CA ARG A 130 -19.67 0.40 15.57
C ARG A 130 -20.25 -0.61 16.58
N GLY A 131 -19.41 -1.47 17.15
CA GLY A 131 -19.80 -2.41 18.19
C GLY A 131 -20.13 -3.83 17.70
N PHE A 132 -19.93 -4.13 16.41
CA PHE A 132 -20.01 -5.51 15.92
C PHE A 132 -18.80 -6.31 16.42
N HIS A 133 -19.02 -7.59 16.73
CA HIS A 133 -17.92 -8.47 17.13
C HIS A 133 -17.26 -9.08 15.89
N ILE A 134 -16.11 -8.53 15.51
CA ILE A 134 -15.28 -9.06 14.42
C ILE A 134 -14.06 -9.77 15.01
N PRO A 135 -13.73 -11.00 14.59
CA PRO A 135 -12.49 -11.65 14.99
C PRO A 135 -11.29 -10.90 14.39
N ILE A 136 -10.48 -10.27 15.23
CA ILE A 136 -9.36 -9.38 14.85
C ILE A 136 -8.34 -10.04 13.91
N VAL A 137 -8.19 -11.35 14.01
CA VAL A 137 -7.30 -12.13 13.14
C VAL A 137 -7.69 -11.96 11.66
N VAL A 138 -8.98 -11.76 11.36
CA VAL A 138 -9.48 -11.62 9.99
C VAL A 138 -8.98 -10.33 9.32
N PRO A 139 -9.31 -9.11 9.81
CA PRO A 139 -8.79 -7.89 9.21
C PRO A 139 -7.26 -7.85 9.23
N ALA A 140 -6.62 -8.27 10.32
CA ALA A 140 -5.17 -8.27 10.41
C ALA A 140 -4.49 -9.14 9.34
N LEU A 141 -4.97 -10.37 9.12
CA LEU A 141 -4.41 -11.25 8.09
C LEU A 141 -4.66 -10.70 6.68
N LEU A 142 -5.85 -10.15 6.42
CA LEU A 142 -6.17 -9.54 5.13
C LEU A 142 -5.24 -8.37 4.81
N ILE A 143 -4.97 -7.48 5.77
CA ILE A 143 -4.04 -6.35 5.60
C ILE A 143 -2.61 -6.84 5.40
N LEU A 144 -2.15 -7.82 6.20
CA LEU A 144 -0.80 -8.37 6.07
C LEU A 144 -0.57 -9.06 4.72
N VAL A 145 -1.52 -9.89 4.27
CA VAL A 145 -1.46 -10.56 2.96
C VAL A 145 -1.61 -9.54 1.84
N GLY A 146 -2.53 -8.59 1.95
CA GLY A 146 -2.71 -7.50 0.99
C GLY A 146 -1.44 -6.69 0.80
N GLY A 147 -0.82 -6.26 1.89
CA GLY A 147 0.45 -5.53 1.85
C GLY A 147 1.62 -6.36 1.31
N LEU A 148 1.65 -7.67 1.53
CA LEU A 148 2.65 -8.55 0.90
C LEU A 148 2.44 -8.62 -0.61
N ILE A 149 1.20 -8.85 -1.05
CA ILE A 149 0.83 -8.91 -2.47
C ILE A 149 1.16 -7.58 -3.15
N PHE A 150 0.82 -6.44 -2.54
CA PHE A 150 1.17 -5.11 -3.03
C PHE A 150 2.67 -4.97 -3.31
N ARG A 151 3.53 -5.36 -2.35
CA ARG A 151 4.98 -5.28 -2.54
C ARG A 151 5.46 -6.16 -3.70
N ILE A 152 4.91 -7.36 -3.84
CA ILE A 152 5.27 -8.29 -4.92
C ILE A 152 4.86 -7.73 -6.29
N ILE A 153 3.60 -7.31 -6.44
CA ILE A 153 3.08 -6.84 -7.73
C ILE A 153 3.74 -5.52 -8.15
N MET A 154 4.06 -4.61 -7.23
CA MET A 154 4.76 -3.37 -7.56
C MET A 154 6.18 -3.62 -8.07
N VAL A 155 6.87 -4.64 -7.55
CA VAL A 155 8.18 -5.04 -8.07
C VAL A 155 8.04 -5.75 -9.41
N GLN A 156 7.16 -6.73 -9.52
CA GLN A 156 7.00 -7.51 -10.76
C GLN A 156 6.52 -6.65 -11.94
N ALA A 157 5.48 -5.83 -11.72
CA ALA A 157 4.97 -4.95 -12.77
C ALA A 157 6.00 -3.90 -13.20
N GLY A 158 6.84 -3.42 -12.27
CA GLY A 158 7.87 -2.46 -12.62
C GLY A 158 8.98 -3.04 -13.48
N GLN A 159 9.34 -4.31 -13.26
CA GLN A 159 10.27 -5.04 -14.14
C GLN A 159 9.72 -5.17 -15.56
N MET A 160 8.40 -5.33 -15.72
CA MET A 160 7.75 -5.43 -17.04
C MET A 160 7.57 -4.08 -17.74
N SER A 161 7.45 -2.99 -16.97
CA SER A 161 7.40 -1.64 -17.52
C SER A 161 8.82 -1.14 -17.79
N GLU A 162 9.51 -1.64 -18.80
CA GLU A 162 10.83 -1.12 -19.21
C GLU A 162 10.65 -0.13 -20.37
N TYR A 163 11.46 0.94 -20.41
CA TYR A 163 11.55 1.75 -21.62
C TYR A 163 11.96 0.85 -22.79
N PRO A 164 11.25 0.87 -23.94
CA PRO A 164 11.74 0.17 -25.11
C PRO A 164 13.12 0.75 -25.45
N MET A 165 14.16 -0.08 -25.34
CA MET A 165 15.46 0.24 -25.93
C MET A 165 15.21 0.42 -27.42
N PHE A 166 15.32 1.67 -27.89
CA PHE A 166 15.37 1.92 -29.33
C PHE A 166 16.53 1.10 -29.92
N PRO A 167 16.32 0.45 -31.09
CA PRO A 167 17.38 -0.29 -31.78
C PRO A 167 18.55 0.61 -32.18
#